data_AF-A0A2A2GD04-F1
#
_entry.id   AF-A0A2A2GD04-F1
#
_cell.length_a   1.000
_cell.length_b   1.000
_cell.length_c   1.000
_cell.angle_alpha   90.00
_cell.angle_beta   90.00
_cell.angle_gamma   90.00
#
_symmetry.space_group_name_H-M   'P 1'
#
loop_
_entity.id
_entity.type
_entity.pdbx_description
1 polymer ?
#
loop_
_entity_poly.entity_id
_entity_poly.type
_entity_poly.pdbx_seq_one_letter_code
_entity_poly.pdbx_strand_id
1 'polypeptide(L)'
;MHGVTGFVESAALLVFAAFVLVTICSRIGVPSIVGYILAGIVIGPAGLDLIAENAALSSIGEIGVVLLLFALGLEFSFEKLVRLRKHVFGLGAVQVAVTTITVSLIATLIFDLAPVPAILIGGAVAMSSTAM
;
A
#
# COMPACT_ATOMS: atom_id res chain seq x y z
N MET A 1 16.41 24.33 17.78
CA MET A 1 15.96 24.73 16.42
C MET A 1 16.42 23.78 15.31
N HIS A 2 17.31 22.81 15.55
CA HIS A 2 17.81 21.87 14.50
C HIS A 2 16.89 20.66 14.22
N GLY A 3 15.98 20.29 15.13
CA GLY A 3 15.03 19.19 14.90
C GLY A 3 13.90 19.53 13.92
N VAL A 4 13.48 20.80 13.88
CA VAL A 4 12.41 21.26 12.97
C VAL A 4 12.93 21.36 11.53
N THR A 5 14.17 21.82 11.35
CA THR A 5 14.79 21.92 10.01
C THR A 5 14.99 20.55 9.39
N GLY A 6 15.47 19.56 10.14
CA GLY A 6 15.64 18.19 9.62
C GLY A 6 14.32 17.50 9.27
N PHE A 7 13.25 17.79 10.01
CA PHE A 7 11.90 17.34 9.67
C PHE A 7 11.40 17.93 8.35
N VAL A 8 11.49 19.27 8.19
CA VAL A 8 11.01 19.95 6.98
C VAL A 8 11.81 19.53 5.75
N GLU A 9 13.12 19.36 5.89
CA GLU A 9 14.00 18.88 4.82
C GLU A 9 13.62 17.47 4.36
N SER A 10 13.46 16.54 5.32
CA SER A 10 13.06 15.16 5.03
C SER A 10 11.68 15.11 4.35
N ALA A 11 10.71 15.88 4.85
CA ALA A 11 9.38 15.97 4.26
C ALA A 11 9.40 16.55 2.84
N ALA A 12 10.18 17.62 2.61
CA ALA A 12 10.31 18.24 1.30
C ALA A 12 10.96 17.29 0.29
N LEU A 13 12.00 16.55 0.69
CA LEU A 13 12.63 15.52 -0.14
C LEU A 13 11.65 14.40 -0.50
N LEU A 14 10.88 13.91 0.48
CA LEU A 14 9.87 12.88 0.27
C LEU A 14 8.81 13.31 -0.75
N VAL A 15 8.24 14.51 -0.57
CA VAL A 15 7.24 15.07 -1.48
C VAL A 15 7.82 15.28 -2.88
N PHE A 16 9.06 15.79 -2.97
CA PHE A 16 9.71 16.03 -4.24
C PHE A 16 9.97 14.75 -5.02
N ALA A 17 10.55 13.72 -4.40
CA ALA A 17 10.82 12.47 -5.11
C ALA A 17 9.53 11.72 -5.44
N ALA A 18 8.52 11.74 -4.55
CA ALA A 18 7.21 11.20 -4.84
C ALA A 18 6.62 11.88 -6.09
N PHE A 19 6.67 13.21 -6.17
CA PHE A 19 6.20 13.96 -7.34
C PHE A 19 6.94 13.55 -8.62
N VAL A 20 8.27 13.47 -8.59
CA VAL A 20 9.09 13.09 -9.75
C VAL A 20 8.77 11.66 -10.21
N LEU A 21 8.82 10.68 -9.29
CA LEU A 21 8.64 9.27 -9.63
C LEU A 21 7.21 8.95 -10.04
N VAL A 22 6.21 9.55 -9.38
CA VAL A 22 4.80 9.41 -9.79
C VAL A 22 4.58 10.00 -11.17
N THR A 23 5.17 11.16 -11.47
CA THR A 23 5.07 11.77 -12.81
C THR A 23 5.69 10.86 -13.87
N ILE A 24 6.87 10.29 -13.61
CA ILE A 24 7.51 9.34 -14.52
C ILE A 24 6.62 8.11 -14.73
N CYS A 25 6.17 7.45 -13.64
CA CYS A 25 5.30 6.29 -13.71
C CYS A 25 4.02 6.58 -14.50
N SER A 26 3.36 7.71 -14.25
CA SER A 26 2.16 8.11 -14.95
C SER A 26 2.41 8.33 -16.46
N ARG A 27 3.57 8.90 -16.84
CA ARG A 27 3.92 9.11 -18.26
C ARG A 27 4.17 7.83 -19.03
N ILE A 28 4.69 6.79 -18.38
CA ILE A 28 4.92 5.47 -19.00
C ILE A 28 3.71 4.54 -18.88
N GLY A 29 2.58 4.99 -18.32
CA GLY A 29 1.35 4.22 -18.17
C GLY A 29 1.34 3.25 -16.98
N VAL A 30 2.25 3.41 -16.02
CA VAL A 30 2.31 2.60 -14.79
C VAL A 30 1.44 3.25 -13.70
N PRO A 31 0.73 2.46 -12.87
CA PRO A 31 -0.06 2.99 -11.76
C PRO A 31 0.75 3.87 -10.80
N SER A 32 0.21 5.02 -10.42
CA SER A 32 0.88 6.01 -9.55
C SER A 32 1.34 5.45 -8.21
N ILE A 33 0.66 4.43 -7.67
CA ILE A 33 1.06 3.75 -6.43
C ILE A 33 2.46 3.17 -6.50
N VAL A 34 2.88 2.68 -7.67
CA VAL A 34 4.24 2.18 -7.89
C VAL A 34 5.25 3.31 -7.72
N GLY A 35 4.93 4.51 -8.21
CA GLY A 35 5.77 5.70 -8.04
C GLY A 35 5.95 6.11 -6.57
N TYR A 36 4.89 6.03 -5.76
CA TYR A 36 4.98 6.30 -4.32
C TYR A 36 5.86 5.28 -3.59
N ILE A 37 5.71 3.98 -3.91
CA ILE A 37 6.53 2.91 -3.32
C ILE A 37 8.01 3.09 -3.71
N LEU A 38 8.27 3.35 -4.99
CA LEU A 38 9.62 3.59 -5.49
C LEU A 38 10.26 4.82 -4.83
N ALA A 39 9.50 5.89 -4.59
CA ALA A 39 10.01 7.06 -3.87
C ALA A 39 10.46 6.71 -2.45
N GLY A 40 9.66 5.91 -1.72
CA GLY A 40 10.03 5.42 -0.40
C GLY A 40 11.28 4.55 -0.42
N ILE A 41 11.40 3.63 -1.38
CA ILE A 41 12.57 2.75 -1.53
C ILE A 41 13.83 3.55 -1.88
N VAL A 42 13.74 4.50 -2.81
CA VAL A 42 14.90 5.27 -3.30
C VAL A 42 15.42 6.23 -2.25
N ILE A 43 14.56 6.95 -1.53
CA ILE A 43 15.03 7.93 -0.54
C ILE A 43 15.29 7.28 0.82
N GLY A 44 14.61 6.17 1.13
CA GLY A 44 14.76 5.46 2.39
C GLY A 44 16.13 4.81 2.58
N PRO A 45 16.36 4.16 3.73
CA PRO A 45 17.65 3.60 4.11
C PRO A 45 18.14 2.47 3.20
N ALA A 46 17.23 1.80 2.50
CA ALA A 46 17.57 0.77 1.51
C ALA A 46 18.06 1.35 0.17
N GLY A 47 17.86 2.65 -0.08
CA GLY A 47 18.24 3.33 -1.31
C GLY A 47 19.42 4.28 -1.10
N LEU A 48 19.13 5.58 -1.10
CA LEU A 48 20.12 6.65 -0.97
C LEU A 48 20.34 7.12 0.48
N ASP A 49 19.57 6.60 1.44
CA ASP A 49 19.65 6.94 2.86
C ASP A 49 19.61 8.45 3.14
N LEU A 50 18.75 9.17 2.39
CA LEU A 50 18.65 10.63 2.40
C LEU A 50 17.71 11.16 3.49
N ILE A 51 16.93 10.27 4.13
CA ILE A 51 16.01 10.62 5.21
C ILE A 51 16.54 10.02 6.51
N ALA A 52 16.84 10.90 7.47
CA ALA A 52 17.10 10.47 8.83
C ALA A 52 15.83 9.88 9.45
N GLU A 53 15.97 8.77 10.16
CA GLU A 53 14.86 8.13 10.86
C GLU A 53 14.20 9.14 11.82
N ASN A 54 12.97 9.56 11.48
CA ASN A 54 12.27 10.61 12.20
C ASN A 54 10.89 10.10 12.64
N ALA A 55 10.77 9.85 13.95
CA ALA A 55 9.53 9.36 14.56
C ALA A 55 8.32 10.24 14.22
N ALA A 56 8.49 11.55 14.10
CA ALA A 56 7.39 12.47 13.75
C ALA A 56 6.90 12.24 12.30
N LEU A 57 7.80 11.93 11.37
CA LEU A 57 7.44 11.64 9.97
C LEU A 57 6.60 10.35 9.88
N SER A 58 6.99 9.32 10.66
CA SER A 58 6.22 8.06 10.75
C SER A 58 4.83 8.28 11.35
N SER A 59 4.73 8.99 12.48
CA SER A 59 3.43 9.28 13.11
C SER A 59 2.50 10.09 12.21
N ILE A 60 3.03 11.01 11.41
CA ILE A 60 2.24 11.74 10.41
C ILE A 60 1.75 10.80 9.30
N GLY A 61 2.59 9.87 8.84
CA GLY A 61 2.20 8.85 7.87
C GLY A 61 1.05 7.98 8.39
N GLU A 62 1.12 7.53 9.64
CA GLU A 62 0.06 6.77 10.31
C GLU A 62 -1.25 7.56 10.38
N ILE A 63 -1.19 8.84 10.80
CA ILE A 63 -2.36 9.73 10.82
C ILE A 63 -2.91 9.90 9.40
N GLY A 64 -2.05 10.05 8.39
CA GLY A 64 -2.45 10.15 6.99
C GLY A 64 -3.24 8.92 6.52
N VAL A 65 -2.80 7.71 6.87
CA VAL A 65 -3.52 6.46 6.56
C VAL A 65 -4.86 6.41 7.29
N VAL A 66 -4.91 6.80 8.57
CA VAL A 66 -6.17 6.86 9.34
C VAL A 66 -7.16 7.85 8.70
N LEU A 67 -6.69 9.03 8.31
CA LEU A 67 -7.52 10.04 7.64
C LEU A 67 -8.00 9.56 6.27
N LEU A 68 -7.15 8.86 5.50
CA LEU A 68 -7.53 8.26 4.23
C LEU A 68 -8.62 7.20 4.41
N LEU A 69 -8.45 6.29 5.36
CA LEU A 69 -9.45 5.25 5.66
C LEU A 69 -10.76 5.84 6.18
N PHE A 70 -10.68 6.93 6.95
CA PHE A 70 -11.86 7.68 7.39
C PHE A 70 -12.59 8.35 6.23
N ALA A 71 -11.87 9.03 5.34
CA ALA A 71 -12.45 9.66 4.14
C ALA A 71 -13.10 8.63 3.22
N LEU A 72 -12.45 7.48 3.00
CA LEU A 72 -13.04 6.35 2.28
C LEU A 72 -14.33 5.87 2.97
N GLY A 73 -14.34 5.80 4.30
CA GLY A 73 -15.54 5.47 5.08
C GLY A 73 -16.70 6.46 4.87
N LEU A 74 -16.43 7.75 4.73
CA LEU A 74 -17.44 8.78 4.46
C LEU A 74 -17.99 8.72 3.02
N GLU A 75 -17.17 8.28 2.05
CA GLU A 75 -17.58 8.13 0.65
C GLU A 75 -18.52 6.92 0.43
N PHE A 76 -18.42 5.90 1.30
CA PHE A 76 -19.30 4.74 1.25
C PHE A 76 -20.60 4.96 2.04
N SER A 77 -21.71 5.15 1.33
CA SER A 77 -23.04 5.10 1.95
C SER A 77 -23.43 3.65 2.32
N PHE A 78 -24.13 3.49 3.45
CA PHE A 78 -24.62 2.19 3.90
C PHE A 78 -25.50 1.49 2.85
N GLU A 79 -26.32 2.25 2.12
CA GLU A 79 -27.16 1.74 1.04
C GLU A 79 -26.35 1.13 -0.12
N LYS A 80 -25.23 1.77 -0.50
CA LYS A 80 -24.30 1.26 -1.52
C LYS A 80 -23.70 -0.08 -1.07
N LEU A 81 -23.32 -0.19 0.21
CA LEU A 81 -22.77 -1.42 0.78
C LEU A 81 -23.79 -2.58 0.77
N VAL A 82 -25.04 -2.32 1.16
CA VAL A 82 -26.11 -3.34 1.14
C VAL A 82 -26.40 -3.81 -0.29
N ARG A 83 -26.36 -2.92 -1.28
CA ARG A 83 -26.52 -3.29 -2.70
C ARG A 83 -25.38 -4.18 -3.20
N LEU A 84 -24.16 -3.91 -2.75
CA LEU A 84 -22.96 -4.67 -3.13
C LEU A 84 -22.78 -5.98 -2.34
N ARG A 85 -23.48 -6.19 -1.22
CA ARG A 85 -23.26 -7.33 -0.31
C ARG A 85 -23.22 -8.70 -1.01
N LYS A 86 -24.11 -8.96 -1.97
CA LYS A 86 -24.16 -10.26 -2.67
C LYS A 86 -22.94 -10.46 -3.57
N HIS A 87 -22.43 -9.39 -4.18
CA HIS A 87 -21.24 -9.43 -5.01
C HIS A 87 -19.98 -9.53 -4.15
N VAL A 88 -19.90 -8.76 -3.06
CA VAL A 88 -18.75 -8.75 -2.13
C VAL A 88 -18.64 -10.08 -1.37
N PHE A 89 -19.71 -10.53 -0.70
CA PHE A 89 -19.69 -11.76 0.09
C PHE A 89 -19.88 -13.04 -0.73
N GLY A 90 -20.41 -12.95 -1.95
CA GLY A 90 -20.52 -14.08 -2.86
C GLY A 90 -19.26 -14.20 -3.72
N LEU A 91 -19.21 -13.40 -4.79
CA LEU A 91 -18.14 -13.47 -5.79
C LEU A 91 -16.78 -13.05 -5.22
N GLY A 92 -16.75 -12.00 -4.39
CA GLY A 92 -15.51 -11.53 -3.75
C GLY A 92 -14.91 -12.57 -2.80
N ALA A 93 -15.72 -13.19 -1.94
CA ALA A 93 -15.25 -14.25 -1.05
C ALA A 93 -14.69 -15.45 -1.83
N VAL A 94 -15.36 -15.86 -2.92
CA VAL A 94 -14.87 -16.92 -3.80
C VAL A 94 -13.56 -16.52 -4.48
N GLN A 95 -13.45 -15.29 -4.99
CA GLN A 95 -12.21 -14.79 -5.60
C GLN A 95 -11.06 -14.78 -4.58
N VAL A 96 -11.29 -14.30 -3.36
CA VAL A 96 -10.27 -14.28 -2.31
C VAL A 96 -9.82 -15.70 -1.99
N ALA A 97 -10.76 -16.63 -1.80
CA ALA A 97 -10.44 -18.02 -1.49
C ALA A 97 -9.63 -18.68 -2.62
N VAL A 98 -10.08 -18.55 -3.87
CA VAL A 98 -9.40 -19.13 -5.03
C VAL A 98 -7.99 -18.54 -5.20
N THR A 99 -7.85 -17.22 -5.10
CA THR A 99 -6.54 -16.54 -5.24
C THR A 99 -5.60 -16.95 -4.12
N THR A 100 -6.10 -16.95 -2.88
CA THR A 100 -5.32 -17.36 -1.71
C THR A 100 -4.82 -18.80 -1.86
N ILE A 101 -5.71 -19.75 -2.19
CA ILE A 101 -5.34 -21.16 -2.35
C ILE A 101 -4.33 -21.33 -3.49
N THR A 102 -4.57 -20.70 -4.64
CA THR A 102 -3.70 -20.84 -5.82
C THR A 102 -2.30 -20.31 -5.53
N VAL A 103 -2.20 -19.11 -4.98
CA VAL A 103 -0.90 -18.50 -4.64
C VAL A 103 -0.20 -19.25 -3.51
N SER A 104 -0.93 -19.71 -2.50
CA SER A 104 -0.36 -20.51 -1.40
C SER A 104 0.21 -21.83 -1.92
N LEU A 105 -0.51 -22.51 -2.82
CA LEU A 105 -0.05 -23.76 -3.43
C LEU A 105 1.22 -23.54 -4.25
N ILE A 106 1.27 -22.46 -5.04
CA ILE A 106 2.47 -22.07 -5.79
C ILE A 106 3.63 -21.77 -4.82
N ALA A 107 3.37 -21.05 -3.73
CA ALA A 107 4.39 -20.72 -2.73
C ALA A 107 4.95 -21.98 -2.05
N THR A 108 4.10 -22.93 -1.65
CA THR A 108 4.55 -24.20 -1.07
C THR A 108 5.33 -25.03 -2.08
N LEU A 109 4.87 -25.15 -3.34
CA LEU A 109 5.50 -26.05 -4.31
C LEU A 109 6.83 -25.52 -4.88
N ILE A 110 6.96 -24.21 -5.07
CA ILE A 110 8.15 -23.61 -5.69
C ILE A 110 9.19 -23.21 -4.65
N PHE A 111 8.76 -22.70 -3.50
CA PHE A 111 9.64 -22.13 -2.48
C PHE A 111 9.76 -23.01 -1.23
N ASP A 112 9.13 -24.19 -1.22
CA ASP A 112 9.12 -25.15 -0.10
C ASP A 112 8.69 -24.51 1.24
N LEU A 113 7.76 -23.55 1.14
CA LEU A 113 7.29 -22.78 2.28
C LEU A 113 6.31 -23.60 3.14
N ALA A 114 6.42 -23.44 4.47
CA ALA A 114 5.46 -24.00 5.41
C ALA A 114 4.02 -23.48 5.12
N PRO A 115 2.97 -24.22 5.51
CA PRO A 115 1.59 -23.86 5.18
C PRO A 115 1.17 -22.47 5.66
N VAL A 116 1.62 -22.06 6.86
CA VAL A 116 1.26 -20.76 7.45
C VAL A 116 1.79 -19.58 6.63
N PRO A 117 3.10 -19.44 6.36
CA PRO A 117 3.60 -18.33 5.54
C PRO A 117 3.08 -18.38 4.09
N ALA A 118 2.87 -19.55 3.51
CA ALA A 118 2.28 -19.68 2.19
C ALA A 118 0.85 -19.09 2.13
N ILE A 119 0.02 -19.41 3.12
CA ILE A 119 -1.34 -18.86 3.26
C ILE A 119 -1.32 -17.35 3.46
N LEU A 120 -0.39 -16.83 4.26
CA LEU A 120 -0.25 -15.38 4.48
C LEU A 120 0.10 -14.65 3.18
N ILE A 121 1.04 -15.18 2.38
CA ILE A 121 1.39 -14.61 1.07
C ILE A 121 0.19 -14.68 0.12
N GLY A 122 -0.48 -15.82 0.07
CA GLY A 122 -1.68 -15.98 -0.75
C GLY A 122 -2.78 -14.97 -0.40
N GLY A 123 -3.02 -14.76 0.90
CA GLY A 123 -3.99 -13.78 1.38
C GLY A 123 -3.59 -12.34 1.07
N ALA A 124 -2.30 -12.00 1.22
CA ALA A 124 -1.78 -10.69 0.88
C ALA A 124 -1.95 -10.36 -0.61
N VAL A 125 -1.70 -11.33 -1.50
CA VAL A 125 -1.90 -11.18 -2.95
C VAL A 125 -3.39 -11.12 -3.31
N ALA A 126 -4.25 -11.82 -2.58
CA ALA A 126 -5.69 -11.82 -2.82
C ALA A 126 -6.36 -10.46 -2.52
N MET A 127 -5.74 -9.60 -1.72
CA MET A 127 -6.23 -8.25 -1.44
C MET A 127 -6.11 -7.35 -2.67
N SER A 128 -7.19 -7.28 -3.46
CA SER A 128 -7.32 -6.27 -4.52
C SER A 128 -7.59 -4.91 -3.91
N SER A 129 -6.59 -4.03 -3.90
CA SER A 129 -6.75 -2.62 -3.52
C SER A 129 -7.55 -1.89 -4.60
N THR A 130 -8.87 -2.07 -4.60
CA THR A 130 -9.79 -1.22 -5.37
C THR A 130 -9.78 0.18 -4.74
N ALA A 131 -8.80 1.00 -5.13
CA ALA A 131 -9.01 2.43 -5.17
C ALA A 131 -10.08 2.66 -6.22
N MET A 132 -11.30 2.98 -5.77
CA MET A 132 -12.41 3.33 -6.65
C MET A 132 -12.15 4.63 -7.40
#